data_AF-A0A5F2C340-F1
#
_entry.id   AF-A0A5F2C340-F1
#
_cell.length_a   1.000
_cell.length_b   1.000
_cell.length_c   1.000
_cell.angle_alpha   90.00
_cell.angle_beta   90.00
_cell.angle_gamma   90.00
#
_symmetry.space_group_name_H-M   'P 1'
#
loop_
_entity.id
_entity.type
_entity.pdbx_description
1 polymer ?
#
loop_
_entity_poly.entity_id
_entity_poly.type
_entity_poly.pdbx_seq_one_letter_code
_entity_poly.pdbx_strand_id
1 'polypeptide(L)'
;MDPRHLKLEKFAAYGFFIITVYLSVYLTLNHYAGEGFILSLAITHLGIFIAFRRVLDRLSYFGLAFSHIVLCYWLGKNALEILSTIDGWKQGF
;
A
#
# COMPACT_ATOMS: atom_id res chain seq x y z
N MET A 1 -10.76 -17.76 -22.37
CA MET A 1 -10.36 -17.88 -20.95
C MET A 1 -11.59 -18.17 -20.13
N ASP A 2 -11.54 -19.14 -19.22
CA ASP A 2 -12.67 -19.45 -18.33
C ASP A 2 -12.97 -18.21 -17.45
N PRO A 3 -14.21 -17.70 -17.41
CA PRO A 3 -14.59 -16.55 -16.60
C PRO A 3 -14.30 -16.73 -15.10
N ARG A 4 -14.20 -17.97 -14.61
CA ARG A 4 -13.80 -18.28 -13.23
C ARG A 4 -12.33 -17.94 -12.97
N HIS A 5 -11.45 -18.14 -13.97
CA HIS A 5 -10.03 -17.82 -13.86
C HIS A 5 -9.80 -16.30 -13.74
N LEU A 6 -10.53 -15.50 -14.53
CA LEU A 6 -10.45 -14.03 -14.47
C LEU A 6 -10.91 -13.49 -13.11
N LYS A 7 -11.93 -14.11 -12.50
CA LYS A 7 -12.38 -13.75 -11.14
C LYS A 7 -11.31 -14.06 -10.09
N LEU A 8 -10.65 -15.21 -10.19
CA LEU A 8 -9.55 -15.60 -9.29
C LEU A 8 -8.33 -14.70 -9.44
N GLU A 9 -7.91 -14.39 -10.67
CA GLU A 9 -6.83 -13.44 -10.93
C GLU A 9 -7.14 -12.05 -10.37
N LYS A 10 -8.37 -11.58 -10.55
CA LYS A 10 -8.82 -10.30 -9.98
C LYS A 10 -8.78 -10.34 -8.45
N PHE A 11 -9.30 -11.40 -7.84
CA PHE A 11 -9.24 -11.59 -6.39
C PHE A 11 -7.80 -11.58 -5.87
N ALA A 12 -6.90 -12.33 -6.51
CA ALA A 12 -5.49 -12.37 -6.17
C ALA A 12 -4.83 -10.99 -6.29
N ALA A 13 -5.09 -10.26 -7.38
CA ALA A 13 -4.54 -8.92 -7.60
C ALA A 13 -4.91 -7.95 -6.46
N TYR A 14 -6.19 -7.91 -6.08
CA TYR A 14 -6.64 -7.08 -4.95
C TYR A 14 -6.11 -7.59 -3.60
N GLY A 15 -5.96 -8.90 -3.43
CA GLY A 15 -5.32 -9.48 -2.25
C GLY A 15 -3.88 -9.00 -2.08
N PHE A 16 -3.06 -9.07 -3.14
CA PHE A 16 -1.69 -8.56 -3.12
C PHE A 16 -1.63 -7.05 -2.87
N PHE A 17 -2.56 -6.28 -3.45
CA PHE A 17 -2.64 -4.85 -3.18
C PHE A 17 -2.94 -4.57 -1.71
N ILE A 18 -3.94 -5.22 -1.12
CA ILE A 18 -4.32 -5.04 0.29
C ILE A 18 -3.17 -5.41 1.24
N ILE A 19 -2.52 -6.56 1.00
CA ILE A 19 -1.36 -6.99 1.81
C ILE A 19 -0.24 -5.96 1.72
N THR A 20 0.02 -5.45 0.52
CA THR A 20 1.03 -4.40 0.29
C THR A 20 0.67 -3.14 1.07
N VAL A 21 -0.59 -2.70 1.06
CA VAL A 21 -1.07 -1.56 1.85
C VAL A 21 -0.87 -1.79 3.35
N TYR A 22 -1.29 -2.94 3.85
CA TYR A 22 -1.16 -3.26 5.27
C TYR A 22 0.30 -3.24 5.75
N LEU A 23 1.17 -3.99 5.05
CA LEU A 23 2.59 -4.11 5.43
C LEU A 23 3.31 -2.77 5.31
N SER A 24 3.01 -2.00 4.27
CA SER A 24 3.66 -0.73 4.06
C SER A 24 3.27 0.31 5.09
N VAL A 25 2.01 0.42 5.49
CA VAL A 25 1.58 1.30 6.59
C VAL A 25 2.26 0.89 7.90
N TYR A 26 2.29 -0.40 8.20
CA TYR A 26 3.00 -0.91 9.38
C TYR A 26 4.49 -0.53 9.37
N LEU A 27 5.19 -0.77 8.25
CA LEU A 27 6.60 -0.44 8.11
C LEU A 27 6.85 1.07 8.15
N THR A 28 5.98 1.85 7.55
CA THR A 28 6.04 3.32 7.55
C THR A 28 6.04 3.88 8.97
N LEU A 29 5.15 3.36 9.82
CA LEU A 29 5.02 3.80 11.21
C LEU A 29 6.18 3.33 12.08
N ASN A 30 6.69 2.10 11.87
CA ASN A 30 7.72 1.50 12.72
C ASN A 30 9.16 1.85 12.31
N HIS A 31 9.41 2.12 11.02
CA HIS A 31 10.77 2.23 10.48
C HIS A 31 11.02 3.53 9.69
N TYR A 32 10.09 4.49 9.74
CA TYR A 32 10.08 5.74 8.97
C TYR A 32 10.03 5.55 7.44
N ALA A 33 9.43 6.53 6.74
CA ALA A 33 9.43 6.57 5.28
C ALA A 33 10.78 7.02 4.73
N GLY A 34 11.76 6.12 4.68
CA GLY A 34 13.00 6.33 3.94
C GLY A 34 12.78 6.30 2.42
N GLU A 35 13.64 6.97 1.66
CA GLU A 35 13.57 7.01 0.18
C GLU A 35 13.59 5.61 -0.44
N GLY A 36 14.40 4.69 0.12
CA GLY A 36 14.46 3.30 -0.32
C GLY A 36 13.16 2.52 -0.10
N PHE A 37 12.38 2.87 0.92
CA PHE A 37 11.06 2.27 1.17
C PHE A 37 10.01 2.79 0.17
N ILE A 38 10.02 4.09 -0.13
CA ILE A 38 9.12 4.65 -1.15
C ILE A 38 9.41 4.05 -2.53
N LEU A 39 10.69 3.90 -2.87
CA LEU A 39 11.11 3.25 -4.10
C LEU A 39 10.67 1.78 -4.17
N SER A 40 10.81 1.03 -3.06
CA SER A 40 10.38 -0.37 -3.03
C SER A 40 8.87 -0.51 -3.22
N LEU A 41 8.05 0.38 -2.62
CA LEU A 41 6.60 0.40 -2.86
C LEU A 41 6.25 0.66 -4.33
N ALA A 42 6.93 1.61 -4.97
CA ALA A 42 6.72 1.89 -6.40
C ALA A 42 7.01 0.65 -7.26
N ILE A 43 8.11 -0.05 -6.98
CA ILE A 43 8.48 -1.29 -7.68
C ILE A 43 7.47 -2.40 -7.41
N THR A 44 7.02 -2.57 -6.16
CA THR A 44 6.02 -3.59 -5.81
C THR A 44 4.69 -3.36 -6.54
N HIS A 45 4.17 -2.13 -6.57
CA HIS A 45 2.95 -1.82 -7.33
C HIS A 45 3.13 -2.02 -8.83
N LEU A 46 4.30 -1.67 -9.38
CA LEU A 46 4.60 -1.95 -10.78
C LEU A 46 4.60 -3.47 -11.06
N GLY A 47 5.17 -4.28 -10.17
CA GLY A 47 5.16 -5.74 -10.26
C GLY A 47 3.76 -6.33 -10.24
N ILE A 48 2.90 -5.89 -9.30
CA ILE A 48 1.50 -6.30 -9.22
C ILE A 48 0.76 -5.90 -10.50
N PHE A 49 0.95 -4.66 -11.00
CA PHE A 49 0.32 -4.23 -12.24
C PHE A 49 0.75 -5.11 -13.42
N ILE A 50 2.04 -5.36 -13.61
CA ILE A 50 2.53 -6.18 -14.73
C ILE A 50 1.97 -7.61 -14.66
N ALA A 51 1.95 -8.22 -13.46
CA ALA A 51 1.44 -9.56 -13.24
C ALA A 51 -0.06 -9.68 -13.55
N PHE A 52 -0.85 -8.66 -13.19
CA PHE A 52 -2.31 -8.69 -13.29
C PHE A 52 -2.90 -7.70 -14.32
N ARG A 53 -2.07 -7.19 -15.26
CA ARG A 53 -2.45 -6.15 -16.25
C ARG A 53 -3.66 -6.48 -17.12
N ARG A 54 -4.03 -7.77 -17.19
CA ARG A 54 -5.18 -8.25 -17.96
C ARG A 54 -6.52 -8.06 -17.23
N VAL A 55 -6.49 -8.00 -15.90
CA VAL A 55 -7.70 -7.93 -15.05
C VAL A 55 -7.84 -6.64 -14.27
N LEU A 56 -6.75 -5.86 -14.16
CA LEU A 56 -6.74 -4.56 -13.51
C LEU A 56 -7.04 -3.43 -14.50
N ASP A 57 -7.92 -2.53 -14.07
CA ASP A 57 -8.11 -1.25 -14.77
C ASP A 57 -6.89 -0.35 -14.53
N ARG A 58 -6.31 0.17 -15.61
CA ARG A 58 -5.05 0.90 -15.57
C ARG A 58 -5.18 2.19 -14.76
N LEU A 59 -6.21 2.99 -15.02
CA LEU A 59 -6.37 4.30 -14.37
C LEU A 59 -6.68 4.16 -12.89
N SER A 60 -7.62 3.27 -12.56
CA SER A 60 -8.00 3.00 -11.18
C SER A 60 -6.83 2.45 -10.38
N TYR A 61 -6.08 1.49 -10.93
CA TYR A 61 -4.95 0.90 -10.23
C TYR A 61 -3.83 1.91 -10.00
N PHE A 62 -3.45 2.70 -11.01
CA PHE A 62 -2.43 3.74 -10.83
C PHE A 62 -2.86 4.80 -9.83
N GLY A 63 -4.13 5.21 -9.84
CA GLY A 63 -4.68 6.13 -8.84
C GLY A 63 -4.56 5.57 -7.41
N LEU A 64 -4.91 4.30 -7.22
CA LEU A 64 -4.79 3.62 -5.92
C LEU A 64 -3.34 3.47 -5.46
N ALA A 65 -2.44 3.01 -6.35
CA ALA A 65 -1.03 2.85 -6.05
C ALA A 65 -0.34 4.18 -5.74
N PHE A 66 -0.62 5.23 -6.53
CA PHE A 66 -0.08 6.56 -6.30
C PHE A 66 -0.58 7.15 -4.98
N SER A 67 -1.89 7.11 -4.73
CA SER A 67 -2.48 7.59 -3.48
C SER A 67 -1.88 6.87 -2.28
N HIS A 68 -1.69 5.57 -2.39
CA HIS A 68 -1.08 4.77 -1.35
C HIS A 68 0.40 5.17 -1.08
N ILE A 69 1.22 5.35 -2.12
CA ILE A 69 2.61 5.82 -1.96
C ILE A 69 2.65 7.20 -1.29
N VAL A 70 1.80 8.13 -1.73
CA VAL A 70 1.72 9.48 -1.15
C VAL A 70 1.31 9.42 0.32
N LEU A 71 0.33 8.58 0.66
CA LEU A 71 -0.09 8.37 2.04
C LEU A 71 1.04 7.79 2.89
N CYS A 72 1.78 6.77 2.41
CA CYS A 72 2.95 6.25 3.11
C CYS A 72 4.03 7.31 3.33
N TYR A 73 4.31 8.14 2.32
CA TYR A 73 5.25 9.24 2.47
C TYR A 73 4.80 10.24 3.55
N TRP A 74 3.53 10.66 3.49
CA TRP A 74 2.97 11.61 4.45
C TRP A 74 2.93 11.03 5.86
N LEU A 75 2.45 9.79 6.03
CA LEU A 75 2.42 9.10 7.32
C LEU A 75 3.82 8.94 7.89
N GLY A 76 4.80 8.55 7.08
CA GLY A 76 6.17 8.35 7.55
C GLY A 76 6.86 9.65 7.94
N LYS A 77 6.58 10.76 7.24
CA LYS A 77 7.07 12.09 7.62
C LYS A 77 6.51 12.55 8.97
N ASN A 78 5.27 12.17 9.27
CA ASN A 78 4.57 12.56 10.51
C ASN A 78 4.51 11.41 11.54
N ALA A 79 5.30 10.35 11.37
CA ALA A 79 5.16 9.12 12.16
C ALA A 79 5.30 9.37 13.67
N LEU A 80 6.26 10.21 14.09
CA LEU A 80 6.46 10.55 15.49
C LEU A 80 5.26 11.26 16.12
N GLU A 81 4.67 12.23 15.41
CA GLU A 81 3.53 13.00 15.89
C GLU A 81 2.27 12.12 15.97
N ILE A 82 2.10 11.23 15.00
CA ILE A 82 1.01 10.25 14.99
C ILE A 82 1.17 9.28 16.17
N LEU A 83 2.36 8.70 16.34
CA LEU A 83 2.63 7.76 17.44
C LEU A 83 2.51 8.44 18.80
N SER A 84 3.02 9.67 18.96
CA SER A 84 2.90 10.40 20.23
C SER A 84 1.44 10.74 20.56
N THR A 85 0.62 11.06 19.56
CA THR A 85 -0.82 11.29 19.74
C THR A 85 -1.54 10.01 20.17
N ILE A 86 -1.22 8.87 19.54
CA ILE A 86 -1.77 7.55 19.89
C ILE A 86 -1.37 7.15 21.31
N ASP A 87 -0.10 7.35 21.68
CA ASP A 87 0.37 7.07 23.04
C ASP A 87 -0.29 7.99 24.07
N GLY A 88 -0.49 9.26 23.75
CA GLY A 88 -1.22 10.20 24.59
C GLY A 88 -2.68 9.78 24.82
N TRP A 89 -3.36 9.27 23.80
CA TRP A 89 -4.69 8.70 23.95
C TRP A 89 -4.69 7.46 24.84
N LYS A 90 -3.70 6.57 24.69
CA LYS A 90 -3.58 5.36 25.50
C LYS A 90 -3.34 5.68 26.99
N GLN A 91 -2.66 6.78 27.29
CA GLN A 91 -2.35 7.19 28.67
C GLN A 91 -3.48 8.02 29.32
N GLY A 92 -4.37 8.62 28.52
CA GLY A 92 -5.47 9.47 28.99
C GLY A 92 -6.79 8.73 29.30
N PHE A 93 -6.85 7.42 29.08
CA PHE A 93 -7.98 6.54 29.42
C PHE A 93 -7.57 5.50 30.47
#